data_AF-A0A173VNE9-F1
#
_entry.id   AF-A0A173VNE9-F1
#
_cell.length_a   1.000
_cell.length_b   1.000
_cell.length_c   1.000
_cell.angle_alpha   90.00
_cell.angle_beta   90.00
_cell.angle_gamma   90.00
#
_symmetry.space_group_name_H-M   'P 1'
#
loop_
_entity.id
_entity.type
_entity.pdbx_description
1 polymer ?
#
loop_
_entity_poly.entity_id
_entity_poly.type
_entity_poly.pdbx_seq_one_letter_code
_entity_poly.pdbx_strand_id
1 'polypeptide(L)'
;MKVGVIADIHSNQTAFRACVDYMVNAGCEEFLLLGDFISDTAGARQTMELLYELMEQFPCHVLRGNREEYMIEQRKIREKEEEEKFWPANSASGNLLYTYRQLTERDLDFFESLPITFRYEKEGYPAFTCCHGSPVNTRELLQLDSDRTKEVLEEIDTDYLLAAHTHFPGISRYQGKTYMNTGSCGIAIGDPGYAHAIILESGQNEWKPEFLRIPYDSNQVIQDIFTSGLYDMAPWFLNNNLHILLTGTDLTPELVNLAAKLQEENDMGAKRWPHIEEKYFAQAADSLKISDYTFLRYIRPAVKEDTGKILELYHSMIGGAAGWNEYYPGIDTIESDLSRNELFVMENKDGELLASISIDADEAVDSLKCWNQTLLPGAELARLCIRKEYQNKKLARMMMAYAMNVLRKQGKRSVHILVREGHEVAMRAYMHLGYEKVGECSLYDMRFVCMERAL
;
A
#
# COMPACT_ATOMS: atom_id res chain seq x y z
N MET A 1 19.86 24.26 10.67
CA MET A 1 19.25 24.07 9.34
C MET A 1 18.75 22.65 9.25
N LYS A 2 17.53 22.47 8.72
CA LYS A 2 16.97 21.16 8.41
C LYS A 2 16.55 21.10 6.95
N VAL A 3 16.94 20.03 6.27
CA VAL A 3 16.62 19.77 4.86
C VAL A 3 15.79 18.50 4.78
N GLY A 4 14.62 18.58 4.18
CA GLY A 4 13.78 17.40 3.91
C GLY A 4 14.22 16.70 2.63
N VAL A 5 14.22 15.37 2.62
CA VAL A 5 14.54 14.58 1.43
C VAL A 5 13.42 13.59 1.16
N ILE A 6 12.83 13.65 -0.02
CA ILE A 6 11.68 12.82 -0.44
C ILE A 6 11.96 12.25 -1.83
N ALA A 7 11.64 10.98 -2.04
CA ALA A 7 11.78 10.28 -3.32
C ALA A 7 10.71 9.19 -3.46
N ASP A 8 10.57 8.63 -4.67
CA ASP A 8 9.72 7.46 -4.93
C ASP A 8 8.29 7.68 -4.41
N ILE A 9 7.67 8.79 -4.81
CA ILE A 9 6.32 9.18 -4.40
C ILE A 9 5.27 8.31 -5.11
N HIS A 10 5.54 7.89 -6.35
CA HIS A 10 4.70 6.93 -7.09
C HIS A 10 3.21 7.29 -7.04
N SER A 11 2.89 8.54 -7.39
CA SER A 11 1.52 9.09 -7.40
C SER A 11 0.76 8.97 -6.07
N ASN A 12 1.41 8.57 -4.96
CA ASN A 12 0.75 8.37 -3.67
C ASN A 12 0.69 9.71 -2.95
N GLN A 13 -0.25 10.54 -3.42
CA GLN A 13 -0.50 11.89 -2.93
C GLN A 13 -0.82 11.91 -1.42
N THR A 14 -1.46 10.86 -0.90
CA THR A 14 -1.80 10.74 0.52
C THR A 14 -0.55 10.60 1.38
N ALA A 15 0.38 9.72 0.98
CA ALA A 15 1.67 9.57 1.65
C ALA A 15 2.54 10.82 1.48
N PHE A 16 2.56 11.42 0.28
CA PHE A 16 3.36 12.61 0.02
C PHE A 16 2.92 13.80 0.87
N ARG A 17 1.61 14.05 0.98
CA ARG A 17 1.06 15.11 1.85
C ARG A 17 1.46 14.88 3.31
N ALA A 18 1.33 13.65 3.82
CA ALA A 18 1.75 13.30 5.18
C ALA A 18 3.25 13.56 5.42
N CYS A 19 4.11 13.21 4.46
CA CYS A 19 5.55 13.51 4.52
C CYS A 19 5.85 15.00 4.56
N VAL A 20 5.26 15.78 3.65
CA VAL A 20 5.45 17.24 3.58
C VAL A 20 4.98 17.90 4.87
N ASP A 21 3.77 17.59 5.34
CA ASP A 21 3.21 18.18 6.56
C ASP A 21 4.08 17.85 7.77
N TYR A 22 4.57 16.61 7.89
CA TYR A 22 5.49 16.23 8.96
C TYR A 22 6.78 17.06 8.92
N MET A 23 7.43 17.14 7.75
CA MET A 23 8.71 17.82 7.59
C MET A 23 8.62 19.33 7.79
N VAL A 24 7.54 19.97 7.30
CA VAL A 24 7.28 21.40 7.54
C VAL A 24 7.11 21.65 9.04
N ASN A 25 6.34 20.81 9.74
CA ASN A 25 6.17 20.93 11.20
C ASN A 25 7.47 20.64 11.97
N ALA A 26 8.35 19.77 11.45
CA ALA A 26 9.67 19.51 12.01
C ALA A 26 10.67 20.66 11.80
N GLY A 27 10.29 21.69 11.03
CA GLY A 27 11.08 22.88 10.76
C GLY A 27 12.05 22.73 9.60
N CYS A 28 11.76 21.88 8.61
CA CYS A 28 12.52 21.85 7.37
C CYS A 28 12.37 23.17 6.60
N GLU A 29 13.49 23.71 6.13
CA GLU A 29 13.58 25.02 5.48
C GLU A 29 13.79 24.89 3.95
N GLU A 30 14.13 23.69 3.48
CA GLU A 30 14.47 23.36 2.09
C GLU A 30 14.23 21.87 1.83
N PHE A 31 13.99 21.51 0.56
CA PHE A 31 13.68 20.14 0.15
C PHE A 31 14.55 19.64 -1.00
N LEU A 32 14.97 18.38 -0.93
CA LEU A 32 15.60 17.62 -2.01
C LEU A 32 14.61 16.56 -2.50
N LEU A 33 14.24 16.60 -3.77
CA LEU A 33 13.21 15.75 -4.38
C LEU A 33 13.84 14.86 -5.44
N LEU A 34 13.95 13.55 -5.15
CA LEU A 34 14.85 12.64 -5.87
C LEU A 34 14.14 11.74 -6.89
N GLY A 35 13.08 12.22 -7.53
CA GLY A 35 12.44 11.57 -8.66
C GLY A 35 11.43 10.45 -8.31
N ASP A 36 10.87 9.87 -9.35
CA ASP A 36 9.75 8.91 -9.31
C ASP A 36 8.54 9.50 -8.58
N PHE A 37 8.11 10.68 -9.05
CA PHE A 37 6.97 11.41 -8.49
C PHE A 37 5.65 10.73 -8.84
N ILE A 38 5.59 10.09 -9.99
CA ILE A 38 4.38 9.57 -10.62
C ILE A 38 4.45 8.07 -10.87
N SER A 39 3.33 7.49 -11.30
CA SER A 39 3.07 6.07 -11.57
C SER A 39 2.63 5.24 -10.38
N ASP A 40 2.26 3.98 -10.62
CA ASP A 40 1.95 2.92 -9.65
C ASP A 40 0.71 3.09 -8.73
N THR A 41 0.34 4.31 -8.34
CA THR A 41 -0.93 4.60 -7.64
C THR A 41 -1.75 5.69 -8.37
N ALA A 42 -2.93 6.04 -7.84
CA ALA A 42 -3.96 6.75 -8.60
C ALA A 42 -3.76 8.28 -8.73
N GLY A 43 -3.04 8.90 -7.80
CA GLY A 43 -3.06 10.36 -7.56
C GLY A 43 -2.09 11.20 -8.39
N ALA A 44 -1.75 10.81 -9.62
CA ALA A 44 -0.71 11.47 -10.42
C ALA A 44 -0.89 13.01 -10.53
N ARG A 45 -2.11 13.47 -10.82
CA ARG A 45 -2.41 14.90 -10.92
C ARG A 45 -2.24 15.63 -9.59
N GLN A 46 -2.82 15.07 -8.52
CA GLN A 46 -2.77 15.66 -7.18
C GLN A 46 -1.33 15.69 -6.64
N THR A 47 -0.52 14.68 -6.96
CA THR A 47 0.90 14.67 -6.63
C THR A 47 1.65 15.81 -7.32
N MET A 48 1.40 16.05 -8.61
CA MET A 48 2.02 17.18 -9.32
C MET A 48 1.57 18.54 -8.78
N GLU A 49 0.28 18.69 -8.45
CA GLU A 49 -0.24 19.91 -7.82
C GLU A 49 0.47 20.18 -6.49
N LEU A 50 0.58 19.18 -5.61
CA LEU A 50 1.29 19.29 -4.33
C LEU A 50 2.80 19.56 -4.52
N LEU A 51 3.41 18.96 -5.54
CA LEU A 51 4.81 19.20 -5.87
C LEU A 51 5.05 20.67 -6.21
N TYR A 52 4.21 21.25 -7.06
CA TYR A 52 4.30 22.68 -7.41
C TYR A 52 4.00 23.58 -6.22
N GLU A 53 2.99 23.27 -5.40
CA GLU A 53 2.70 24.00 -4.15
C GLU A 53 3.93 24.04 -3.22
N LEU A 54 4.65 22.93 -3.09
CA LEU A 54 5.87 22.83 -2.27
C LEU A 54 6.99 23.72 -2.84
N MET A 55 7.21 23.65 -4.16
CA MET A 55 8.24 24.43 -4.87
C MET A 55 7.97 25.93 -4.85
N GLU A 56 6.71 26.36 -4.77
CA GLU A 56 6.34 27.77 -4.63
C GLU A 56 6.59 28.30 -3.21
N GLN A 57 6.51 27.43 -2.20
CA GLN A 57 6.62 27.81 -0.79
C GLN A 57 8.04 27.66 -0.23
N PHE A 58 8.84 26.72 -0.76
CA PHE A 58 10.15 26.39 -0.23
C PHE A 58 11.21 26.26 -1.34
N PRO A 59 12.49 26.58 -1.04
CA PRO A 59 13.60 26.18 -1.89
C PRO A 59 13.58 24.66 -2.10
N CYS A 60 13.54 24.25 -3.37
CA CYS A 60 13.53 22.84 -3.75
C CYS A 60 14.62 22.56 -4.80
N HIS A 61 15.40 21.51 -4.56
CA HIS A 61 16.30 20.92 -5.55
C HIS A 61 15.67 19.63 -6.06
N VAL A 62 15.44 19.56 -7.37
CA VAL A 62 14.61 18.52 -7.96
C VAL A 62 15.39 17.82 -9.07
N LEU A 63 15.34 16.50 -9.07
CA LEU A 63 15.79 15.66 -10.19
C LEU A 63 14.68 14.71 -10.60
N ARG A 64 14.81 14.13 -11.80
CA ARG A 64 13.86 13.13 -12.30
C ARG A 64 14.37 11.71 -12.08
N GLY A 65 13.45 10.80 -11.84
CA GLY A 65 13.67 9.36 -11.78
C GLY A 65 13.33 8.67 -13.10
N ASN A 66 13.35 7.34 -13.09
CA ASN A 66 13.06 6.56 -14.28
C ASN A 66 11.58 6.63 -14.70
N ARG A 67 10.65 6.91 -13.78
CA ARG A 67 9.23 7.02 -14.12
C ARG A 67 8.95 8.25 -14.96
N GLU A 68 9.57 9.38 -14.65
CA GLU A 68 9.52 10.57 -15.49
C GLU A 68 10.15 10.30 -16.86
N GLU A 69 11.27 9.58 -16.92
CA GLU A 69 11.89 9.19 -18.20
C GLU A 69 10.96 8.34 -19.07
N TYR A 70 10.22 7.39 -18.50
CA TYR A 70 9.21 6.65 -19.25
C TYR A 70 8.15 7.56 -19.88
N MET A 71 7.68 8.58 -19.16
CA MET A 71 6.67 9.52 -19.68
C MET A 71 7.23 10.38 -20.82
N ILE A 72 8.48 10.85 -20.68
CA ILE A 72 9.20 11.60 -21.73
C ILE A 72 9.39 10.74 -22.98
N GLU A 73 9.80 9.48 -22.82
CA GLU A 73 9.96 8.53 -23.92
C GLU A 73 8.63 8.28 -24.63
N GLN A 74 7.54 8.09 -23.87
CA GLN A 74 6.21 7.90 -24.41
C GLN A 74 5.68 9.13 -25.16
N ARG A 75 5.99 10.35 -24.71
CA ARG A 75 5.67 11.59 -25.42
C ARG A 75 6.31 11.60 -26.81
N LYS A 76 7.62 11.33 -26.89
CA LYS A 76 8.38 11.28 -28.15
C LYS A 76 7.87 10.21 -29.11
N ILE A 77 7.50 9.04 -28.58
CA ILE A 77 6.88 7.95 -29.36
C ILE A 77 5.55 8.41 -29.98
N ARG A 78 4.72 9.13 -29.21
CA ARG A 78 3.43 9.65 -29.66
C ARG A 78 3.57 10.77 -30.69
N GLU A 79 4.51 11.70 -30.49
CA GLU A 79 4.83 12.77 -31.46
C GLU A 79 5.31 12.23 -32.80
N LYS A 80 6.02 11.08 -32.79
CA LYS A 80 6.45 10.37 -33.99
C LYS A 80 5.39 9.43 -34.59
N GLU A 81 4.22 9.33 -33.95
CA GLU A 81 3.13 8.45 -34.36
C GLU A 81 3.54 6.96 -34.46
N GLU A 82 4.48 6.51 -33.61
CA GLU A 82 4.92 5.11 -33.53
C GLU A 82 3.91 4.27 -32.73
N GLU A 83 2.69 4.11 -33.26
CA GLU A 83 1.54 3.48 -32.59
C GLU A 83 1.83 2.08 -32.03
N GLU A 84 2.70 1.32 -32.68
CA GLU A 84 3.09 -0.03 -32.24
C GLU A 84 3.84 -0.04 -30.90
N LYS A 85 4.36 1.11 -30.47
CA LYS A 85 5.06 1.28 -29.18
C LYS A 85 4.18 1.96 -28.14
N PHE A 86 2.92 2.25 -28.44
CA PHE A 86 2.01 2.81 -27.45
C PHE A 86 1.71 1.78 -26.36
N TRP A 87 1.78 2.20 -25.10
CA TRP A 87 1.35 1.35 -23.99
C TRP A 87 -0.12 0.94 -24.14
N PRO A 88 -0.44 -0.37 -24.14
CA PRO A 88 -1.80 -0.86 -24.03
C PRO A 88 -2.35 -0.76 -22.59
N ALA A 89 -3.68 -0.80 -22.46
CA ALA A 89 -4.34 -0.96 -21.17
C ALA A 89 -4.33 -2.44 -20.76
N ASN A 90 -3.22 -2.88 -20.17
CA ASN A 90 -3.04 -4.20 -19.58
C ASN A 90 -2.12 -4.14 -18.35
N SER A 91 -1.98 -5.23 -17.63
CA SER A 91 -1.15 -5.33 -16.42
C SER A 91 0.36 -5.16 -16.67
N ALA A 92 0.83 -5.05 -17.91
CA ALA A 92 2.23 -4.78 -18.20
C ALA A 92 2.57 -3.28 -18.24
N SER A 93 1.62 -2.42 -18.61
CA SER A 93 1.87 -0.99 -18.83
C SER A 93 0.66 -0.06 -18.61
N GLY A 94 -0.49 -0.61 -18.24
CA GLY A 94 -1.73 0.14 -18.09
C GLY A 94 -1.67 1.16 -16.95
N ASN A 95 -0.87 0.93 -15.90
CA ASN A 95 -0.57 1.93 -14.88
C ASN A 95 0.23 3.12 -15.46
N LEU A 96 1.19 2.86 -16.36
CA LEU A 96 1.96 3.89 -17.06
C LEU A 96 1.04 4.67 -18.01
N LEU A 97 0.20 3.98 -18.79
CA LEU A 97 -0.78 4.61 -19.69
C LEU A 97 -1.79 5.46 -18.91
N TYR A 98 -2.32 4.95 -17.80
CA TYR A 98 -3.22 5.69 -16.91
C TYR A 98 -2.53 6.99 -16.45
N THR A 99 -1.32 6.87 -15.94
CA THR A 99 -0.53 8.00 -15.43
C THR A 99 -0.28 9.04 -16.53
N TYR A 100 0.20 8.62 -17.69
CA TYR A 100 0.44 9.49 -18.84
C TYR A 100 -0.80 10.31 -19.22
N ARG A 101 -1.99 9.71 -19.17
CA ARG A 101 -3.26 10.40 -19.47
C ARG A 101 -3.68 11.44 -18.43
N GLN A 102 -3.12 11.39 -17.22
CA GLN A 102 -3.41 12.37 -16.18
C GLN A 102 -2.52 13.62 -16.27
N LEU A 103 -1.33 13.47 -16.85
CA LEU A 103 -0.32 14.51 -16.99
C LEU A 103 -0.71 15.53 -18.07
N THR A 104 -0.25 16.75 -17.85
CA THR A 104 -0.38 17.89 -18.76
C THR A 104 0.95 18.13 -19.49
N GLU A 105 0.92 18.95 -20.55
CA GLU A 105 2.15 19.38 -21.24
C GLU A 105 3.11 20.09 -20.27
N ARG A 106 2.60 20.87 -19.31
CA ARG A 106 3.41 21.51 -18.26
C ARG A 106 4.21 20.49 -17.45
N ASP A 107 3.58 19.35 -17.11
CA ASP A 107 4.23 18.31 -16.32
C ASP A 107 5.35 17.63 -17.13
N LEU A 108 5.08 17.33 -18.40
CA LEU A 108 6.07 16.71 -19.30
C LEU A 108 7.24 17.65 -19.60
N ASP A 109 6.98 18.93 -19.88
CA ASP A 109 8.01 19.95 -20.07
C ASP A 109 8.87 20.12 -18.81
N PHE A 110 8.22 20.08 -17.63
CA PHE A 110 8.92 20.10 -16.35
C PHE A 110 9.85 18.89 -16.22
N PHE A 111 9.38 17.67 -16.47
CA PHE A 111 10.22 16.46 -16.42
C PHE A 111 11.41 16.52 -17.40
N GLU A 112 11.21 17.07 -18.59
CA GLU A 112 12.30 17.24 -19.56
C GLU A 112 13.38 18.23 -19.08
N SER A 113 12.98 19.26 -18.33
CA SER A 113 13.88 20.27 -17.78
C SER A 113 14.72 19.77 -16.59
N LEU A 114 14.28 18.71 -15.92
CA LEU A 114 14.95 18.20 -14.72
C LEU A 114 16.25 17.46 -15.06
N PRO A 115 17.32 17.68 -14.26
CA PRO A 115 18.52 16.86 -14.34
C PRO A 115 18.25 15.46 -13.76
N ILE A 116 19.15 14.51 -14.03
CA ILE A 116 19.16 13.19 -13.35
C ILE A 116 20.06 13.17 -12.11
N THR A 117 20.93 14.17 -11.98
CA THR A 117 21.92 14.33 -10.90
C THR A 117 22.14 15.81 -10.61
N PHE A 118 22.28 16.17 -9.33
CA PHE A 118 22.78 17.48 -8.93
C PHE A 118 23.73 17.38 -7.74
N ARG A 119 24.58 18.40 -7.57
CA ARG A 119 25.42 18.56 -6.38
C ARG A 119 24.75 19.53 -5.43
N TYR A 120 24.55 19.12 -4.18
CA TYR A 120 23.98 19.97 -3.13
C TYR A 120 25.07 20.43 -2.17
N GLU A 121 25.17 21.74 -1.97
CA GLU A 121 26.20 22.37 -1.15
C GLU A 121 25.60 23.47 -0.27
N LYS A 122 26.07 23.53 0.98
CA LYS A 122 25.83 24.64 1.91
C LYS A 122 27.15 25.03 2.55
N GLU A 123 27.41 26.33 2.64
CA GLU A 123 28.65 26.86 3.21
C GLU A 123 28.87 26.31 4.63
N GLY A 124 30.08 25.78 4.89
CA GLY A 124 30.44 25.20 6.17
C GLY A 124 30.02 23.74 6.37
N TYR A 125 29.42 23.10 5.37
CA TYR A 125 28.99 21.69 5.44
C TYR A 125 29.54 20.86 4.27
N PRO A 126 29.79 19.56 4.49
CA PRO A 126 30.11 18.63 3.41
C PRO A 126 29.01 18.60 2.32
N ALA A 127 29.42 18.35 1.09
CA ALA A 127 28.55 18.33 -0.08
C ALA A 127 27.94 16.93 -0.33
N PHE A 128 26.80 16.92 -1.04
CA PHE A 128 26.15 15.70 -1.52
C PHE A 128 26.16 15.62 -3.04
N THR A 129 26.38 14.43 -3.58
CA THR A 129 25.89 14.06 -4.91
C THR A 129 24.51 13.44 -4.74
N CYS A 130 23.50 14.00 -5.41
CA CYS A 130 22.12 13.53 -5.36
C CYS A 130 21.72 12.94 -6.72
N CYS A 131 21.16 11.74 -6.74
CA CYS A 131 20.64 11.06 -7.93
C CYS A 131 19.40 10.21 -7.59
N HIS A 132 18.67 9.71 -8.59
CA HIS A 132 17.59 8.74 -8.35
C HIS A 132 18.13 7.31 -8.19
N GLY A 133 18.73 6.76 -9.25
CA GLY A 133 19.48 5.50 -9.23
C GLY A 133 20.95 5.74 -8.93
N SER A 134 21.74 5.96 -9.98
CA SER A 134 23.15 6.40 -9.90
C SER A 134 23.36 7.76 -10.56
N PRO A 135 24.54 8.40 -10.38
CA PRO A 135 24.84 9.70 -10.98
C PRO A 135 24.76 9.76 -12.51
N VAL A 136 24.77 8.61 -13.18
CA VAL A 136 24.78 8.49 -14.65
C VAL A 136 23.60 7.69 -15.22
N ASN A 137 22.80 7.03 -14.37
CA ASN A 137 21.70 6.19 -14.81
C ASN A 137 20.58 6.14 -13.76
N THR A 138 19.39 6.62 -14.13
CA THR A 138 18.19 6.62 -13.28
C THR A 138 17.72 5.21 -12.90
N ARG A 139 18.01 4.19 -13.72
CA ARG A 139 17.53 2.81 -13.54
C ARG A 139 18.55 1.87 -12.87
N GLU A 140 19.69 2.40 -12.43
CA GLU A 140 20.73 1.59 -11.79
C GLU A 140 20.41 1.33 -10.31
N LEU A 141 20.37 0.05 -9.93
CA LEU A 141 20.11 -0.37 -8.56
C LEU A 141 21.39 -0.27 -7.72
N LEU A 142 21.43 0.69 -6.80
CA LEU A 142 22.50 0.82 -5.80
C LEU A 142 22.08 0.19 -4.48
N GLN A 143 22.34 -1.10 -4.31
CA GLN A 143 22.10 -1.77 -3.03
C GLN A 143 23.15 -1.37 -1.99
N LEU A 144 22.75 -1.30 -0.71
CA LEU A 144 23.68 -1.04 0.40
C LEU A 144 24.85 -2.04 0.36
N ASP A 145 26.07 -1.54 0.55
CA ASP A 145 27.31 -2.32 0.60
C ASP A 145 27.65 -3.18 -0.64
N SER A 146 26.89 -3.05 -1.73
CA SER A 146 27.22 -3.72 -3.00
C SER A 146 28.52 -3.18 -3.60
N ASP A 147 29.20 -4.00 -4.41
CA ASP A 147 30.43 -3.58 -5.06
C ASP A 147 30.19 -2.41 -6.02
N ARG A 148 29.04 -2.41 -6.72
CA ARG A 148 28.68 -1.28 -7.59
C ARG A 148 28.48 0.02 -6.80
N THR A 149 27.87 -0.04 -5.62
CA THR A 149 27.74 1.14 -4.74
C THR A 149 29.10 1.66 -4.28
N LYS A 150 30.06 0.77 -3.98
CA LYS A 150 31.42 1.16 -3.61
C LYS A 150 32.16 1.84 -4.76
N GLU A 151 32.04 1.31 -5.97
CA GLU A 151 32.59 1.92 -7.19
C GLU A 151 32.02 3.33 -7.41
N VAL A 152 30.71 3.51 -7.32
CA VAL A 152 30.07 4.84 -7.43
C VAL A 152 30.56 5.78 -6.34
N LEU A 153 30.73 5.30 -5.10
CA LEU A 153 31.31 6.10 -4.03
C LEU A 153 32.75 6.51 -4.34
N GLU A 154 33.57 5.68 -4.99
CA GLU A 154 34.91 6.07 -5.43
C GLU A 154 34.88 7.14 -6.54
N GLU A 155 33.91 7.05 -7.46
CA GLU A 155 33.76 7.94 -8.62
C GLU A 155 33.33 9.38 -8.27
N ILE A 156 32.52 9.58 -7.21
CA ILE A 156 32.04 10.92 -6.81
C ILE A 156 33.12 11.77 -6.15
N ASP A 157 33.00 13.09 -6.21
CA ASP A 157 33.92 14.06 -5.58
C ASP A 157 33.32 14.72 -4.31
N THR A 158 32.24 14.14 -3.78
CA THR A 158 31.53 14.57 -2.58
C THR A 158 31.71 13.58 -1.43
N ASP A 159 31.46 14.03 -0.21
CA ASP A 159 31.52 13.19 1.00
C ASP A 159 30.30 12.27 1.13
N TYR A 160 29.18 12.67 0.51
CA TYR A 160 27.90 12.00 0.62
C TYR A 160 27.28 11.69 -0.74
N LEU A 161 26.74 10.49 -0.88
CA LEU A 161 25.82 10.08 -1.94
C LEU A 161 24.42 9.94 -1.36
N LEU A 162 23.45 10.61 -1.96
CA LEU A 162 22.04 10.50 -1.59
C LEU A 162 21.25 10.01 -2.81
N ALA A 163 20.67 8.82 -2.71
CA ALA A 163 19.90 8.21 -3.80
C ALA A 163 18.60 7.55 -3.33
N ALA A 164 17.87 6.97 -4.27
CA ALA A 164 16.53 6.41 -4.09
C ALA A 164 16.41 5.08 -4.86
N HIS A 165 15.30 4.87 -5.60
CA HIS A 165 15.08 3.81 -6.60
C HIS A 165 14.91 2.38 -6.06
N THR A 166 15.68 1.97 -5.06
CA THR A 166 15.58 0.61 -4.50
C THR A 166 14.41 0.45 -3.51
N HIS A 167 13.83 1.56 -3.05
CA HIS A 167 12.76 1.63 -2.05
C HIS A 167 13.13 1.10 -0.64
N PHE A 168 14.40 0.72 -0.41
CA PHE A 168 14.87 0.28 0.90
C PHE A 168 15.68 1.40 1.59
N PRO A 169 15.17 2.00 2.68
CA PRO A 169 15.89 3.04 3.37
C PRO A 169 17.14 2.48 4.05
N GLY A 170 18.23 3.25 4.04
CA GLY A 170 19.40 2.88 4.81
C GLY A 170 20.63 3.73 4.55
N ILE A 171 21.71 3.38 5.25
CA ILE A 171 22.97 4.11 5.23
C ILE A 171 24.14 3.13 5.20
N SER A 172 25.13 3.38 4.36
CA SER A 172 26.40 2.66 4.35
C SER A 172 27.58 3.61 4.23
N ARG A 173 28.79 3.14 4.58
CA ARG A 173 30.02 3.94 4.56
C ARG A 173 31.14 3.17 3.89
N TYR A 174 31.88 3.85 3.02
CA TYR A 174 33.01 3.27 2.30
C TYR A 174 34.09 4.32 2.07
N GLN A 175 35.33 4.01 2.45
CA GLN A 175 36.50 4.89 2.28
C GLN A 175 36.27 6.36 2.72
N GLY A 176 35.56 6.57 3.83
CA GLY A 176 35.27 7.90 4.38
C GLY A 176 34.07 8.61 3.74
N LYS A 177 33.48 8.07 2.67
CA LYS A 177 32.24 8.56 2.06
C LYS A 177 31.02 7.82 2.61
N THR A 178 29.87 8.48 2.56
CA THR A 178 28.60 7.96 3.10
C THR A 178 27.54 7.87 2.01
N TYR A 179 26.94 6.71 1.84
CA TYR A 179 25.76 6.51 0.99
C TYR A 179 24.49 6.49 1.86
N MET A 180 23.45 7.19 1.43
CA MET A 180 22.11 7.13 2.00
C MET A 180 21.08 6.83 0.92
N ASN A 181 20.23 5.84 1.16
CA ASN A 181 19.03 5.59 0.37
C ASN A 181 17.80 6.10 1.12
N THR A 182 16.96 6.93 0.50
CA THR A 182 15.76 7.50 1.13
C THR A 182 14.70 6.48 1.51
N GLY A 183 14.72 5.28 0.92
CA GLY A 183 13.53 4.44 0.87
C GLY A 183 12.50 5.03 -0.08
N SER A 184 11.22 4.68 0.10
CA SER A 184 10.13 5.19 -0.73
C SER A 184 9.05 5.90 0.07
N CYS A 185 8.66 7.08 -0.41
CA CYS A 185 7.55 7.83 0.15
C CYS A 185 6.20 7.15 -0.16
N GLY A 186 6.02 6.66 -1.39
CA GLY A 186 4.74 6.14 -1.85
C GLY A 186 4.53 4.63 -1.73
N ILE A 187 5.62 3.84 -1.82
CA ILE A 187 5.61 2.37 -1.82
C ILE A 187 6.78 1.87 -0.97
N ALA A 188 6.66 2.04 0.35
CA ALA A 188 7.63 1.61 1.34
C ALA A 188 7.67 0.06 1.46
N ILE A 189 8.63 -0.56 0.79
CA ILE A 189 8.80 -2.03 0.83
C ILE A 189 9.22 -2.46 2.25
N GLY A 190 8.58 -3.51 2.74
CA GLY A 190 8.77 -4.06 4.09
C GLY A 190 8.06 -3.28 5.21
N ASP A 191 7.37 -2.19 4.88
CA ASP A 191 6.84 -1.27 5.89
C ASP A 191 5.43 -0.73 5.53
N PRO A 192 4.42 -1.62 5.43
CA PRO A 192 3.10 -1.26 4.92
C PRO A 192 2.42 -0.20 5.79
N GLY A 193 1.88 0.84 5.14
CA GLY A 193 1.17 1.95 5.81
C GLY A 193 2.07 3.10 6.28
N TYR A 194 3.38 3.03 6.03
CA TYR A 194 4.32 4.09 6.33
C TYR A 194 4.97 4.63 5.04
N ALA A 195 5.30 5.91 5.06
CA ALA A 195 6.10 6.57 4.06
C ALA A 195 7.53 6.76 4.60
N HIS A 196 8.53 6.52 3.75
CA HIS A 196 9.94 6.79 4.10
C HIS A 196 10.38 8.14 3.57
N ALA A 197 11.21 8.81 4.37
CA ALA A 197 11.83 10.08 4.03
C ALA A 197 13.04 10.32 4.94
N ILE A 198 13.87 11.32 4.62
CA ILE A 198 15.02 11.70 5.47
C ILE A 198 14.93 13.18 5.86
N ILE A 199 15.20 13.50 7.12
CA ILE A 199 15.60 14.87 7.51
C ILE A 199 17.11 14.91 7.70
N LEU A 200 17.78 15.82 7.01
CA LEU A 200 19.19 16.12 7.21
C LEU A 200 19.29 17.34 8.12
N GLU A 201 19.72 17.13 9.37
CA GLU A 201 19.98 18.21 10.31
C GLU A 201 21.47 18.59 10.30
N SER A 202 21.74 19.88 10.24
CA SER A 202 23.09 20.43 10.29
C SER A 202 23.74 20.20 11.66
N GLY A 203 24.85 19.45 11.71
CA GLY A 203 25.69 19.24 12.89
C GLY A 203 26.94 20.13 12.92
N GLN A 204 27.89 19.86 13.85
CA GLN A 204 29.23 20.49 13.78
C GLN A 204 30.07 19.76 12.73
N ASN A 205 30.23 20.36 11.54
CA ASN A 205 30.99 19.82 10.40
C ASN A 205 30.47 18.50 9.79
N GLU A 206 29.21 18.13 10.04
CA GLU A 206 28.59 16.94 9.47
C GLU A 206 27.08 17.13 9.27
N TRP A 207 26.49 16.28 8.44
CA TRP A 207 25.03 16.12 8.37
C TRP A 207 24.58 14.94 9.21
N LYS A 208 23.55 15.16 10.02
CA LYS A 208 22.91 14.12 10.84
C LYS A 208 21.61 13.68 10.17
N PRO A 209 21.56 12.49 9.55
CA PRO A 209 20.36 11.98 8.94
C PRO A 209 19.43 11.37 9.99
N GLU A 210 18.15 11.74 9.91
CA GLU A 210 17.04 11.09 10.60
C GLU A 210 16.17 10.39 9.54
N PHE A 211 16.13 9.06 9.58
CA PHE A 211 15.27 8.25 8.71
C PHE A 211 13.88 8.16 9.30
N LEU A 212 12.90 8.68 8.57
CA LEU A 212 11.52 8.79 9.02
C LEU A 212 10.68 7.62 8.54
N ARG A 213 9.72 7.22 9.38
CA ARG A 213 8.62 6.31 9.07
C ARG A 213 7.33 7.03 9.42
N ILE A 214 6.67 7.60 8.41
CA ILE A 214 5.54 8.52 8.60
C ILE A 214 4.25 7.79 8.26
N PRO A 215 3.32 7.57 9.22
CA PRO A 215 2.08 6.87 8.92
C PRO A 215 1.19 7.72 8.00
N TYR A 216 0.49 7.06 7.08
CA TYR A 216 -0.52 7.69 6.21
C TYR A 216 -1.75 6.80 6.07
N ASP A 217 -2.86 7.37 5.58
CA ASP A 217 -4.08 6.61 5.33
C ASP A 217 -3.95 5.72 4.08
N SER A 218 -3.38 4.53 4.28
CA SER A 218 -3.29 3.51 3.23
C SER A 218 -4.65 3.00 2.73
N ASN A 219 -5.72 3.13 3.52
CA ASN A 219 -7.05 2.73 3.05
C ASN A 219 -7.58 3.71 2.02
N GLN A 220 -7.31 5.02 2.20
CA GLN A 220 -7.63 6.03 1.19
C GLN A 220 -6.93 5.72 -0.13
N VAL A 221 -5.63 5.37 -0.11
CA VAL A 221 -4.88 5.02 -1.33
C VAL A 221 -5.48 3.80 -2.05
N ILE A 222 -5.85 2.77 -1.29
CA ILE A 222 -6.53 1.58 -1.83
C ILE A 222 -7.86 1.96 -2.48
N GLN A 223 -8.66 2.80 -1.82
CA GLN A 223 -9.92 3.29 -2.38
C GLN A 223 -9.69 4.07 -3.68
N ASP A 224 -8.70 4.96 -3.71
CA ASP A 224 -8.37 5.78 -4.89
C ASP A 224 -7.98 4.91 -6.10
N ILE A 225 -7.26 3.80 -5.88
CA ILE A 225 -6.92 2.83 -6.95
C ILE A 225 -8.19 2.28 -7.62
N PHE A 226 -9.24 2.00 -6.85
CA PHE A 226 -10.49 1.47 -7.40
C PHE A 226 -11.41 2.55 -7.98
N THR A 227 -11.51 3.72 -7.34
CA THR A 227 -12.43 4.79 -7.76
C THR A 227 -11.93 5.58 -8.97
N SER A 228 -10.61 5.63 -9.18
CA SER A 228 -9.99 6.33 -10.31
C SER A 228 -10.11 5.61 -11.66
N GLY A 229 -10.44 4.32 -11.66
CA GLY A 229 -10.39 3.46 -12.84
C GLY A 229 -8.99 2.93 -13.19
N LEU A 230 -7.95 3.26 -12.41
CA LEU A 230 -6.61 2.71 -12.58
C LEU A 230 -6.59 1.17 -12.50
N TYR A 231 -7.31 0.59 -11.53
CA TYR A 231 -7.40 -0.86 -11.38
C TYR A 231 -7.85 -1.56 -12.68
N ASP A 232 -8.85 -1.01 -13.35
CA ASP A 232 -9.43 -1.63 -14.55
C ASP A 232 -8.46 -1.57 -15.76
N MET A 233 -7.43 -0.72 -15.73
CA MET A 233 -6.42 -0.61 -16.79
C MET A 233 -5.22 -1.57 -16.61
N ALA A 234 -4.94 -2.02 -15.39
CA ALA A 234 -3.79 -2.89 -15.09
C ALA A 234 -4.06 -3.80 -13.88
N PRO A 235 -5.07 -4.68 -13.94
CA PRO A 235 -5.64 -5.33 -12.75
C PRO A 235 -4.64 -6.17 -11.95
N TRP A 236 -3.77 -6.93 -12.60
CA TRP A 236 -2.79 -7.76 -11.88
C TRP A 236 -1.57 -6.98 -11.39
N PHE A 237 -1.17 -5.94 -12.12
CA PHE A 237 -0.19 -4.99 -11.60
C PHE A 237 -0.71 -4.33 -10.32
N LEU A 238 -1.97 -3.89 -10.34
CA LEU A 238 -2.58 -3.27 -9.17
C LEU A 238 -2.88 -4.27 -8.06
N ASN A 239 -3.19 -5.54 -8.36
CA ASN A 239 -3.24 -6.57 -7.30
C ASN A 239 -1.89 -6.75 -6.61
N ASN A 240 -0.79 -6.66 -7.35
CA ASN A 240 0.53 -6.66 -6.74
C ASN A 240 0.79 -5.38 -5.92
N ASN A 241 0.43 -4.19 -6.42
CA ASN A 241 0.60 -2.96 -5.63
C ASN A 241 -0.26 -2.98 -4.35
N LEU A 242 -1.49 -3.48 -4.43
CA LEU A 242 -2.33 -3.74 -3.27
C LEU A 242 -1.66 -4.75 -2.34
N HIS A 243 -1.05 -5.81 -2.87
CA HIS A 243 -0.26 -6.75 -2.06
C HIS A 243 0.84 -6.02 -1.27
N ILE A 244 1.64 -5.18 -1.92
CA ILE A 244 2.70 -4.40 -1.27
C ILE A 244 2.12 -3.50 -0.18
N LEU A 245 1.06 -2.73 -0.48
CA LEU A 245 0.42 -1.82 0.49
C LEU A 245 -0.16 -2.55 1.72
N LEU A 246 -0.45 -3.84 1.59
CA LEU A 246 -1.06 -4.66 2.64
C LEU A 246 -0.05 -5.52 3.41
N THR A 247 0.99 -6.01 2.75
CA THR A 247 1.94 -6.99 3.32
C THR A 247 3.36 -6.47 3.40
N GLY A 248 3.69 -5.38 2.71
CA GLY A 248 5.04 -4.87 2.52
C GLY A 248 5.90 -5.71 1.57
N THR A 249 5.36 -6.77 0.96
CA THR A 249 6.14 -7.65 0.07
C THR A 249 5.96 -7.22 -1.38
N ASP A 250 7.07 -6.90 -2.05
CA ASP A 250 7.10 -6.60 -3.48
C ASP A 250 7.45 -7.84 -4.29
N LEU A 251 6.56 -8.18 -5.24
CA LEU A 251 6.71 -9.26 -6.20
C LEU A 251 6.52 -8.74 -7.64
N THR A 252 6.63 -7.42 -7.85
CA THR A 252 6.41 -6.81 -9.17
C THR A 252 7.34 -7.40 -10.23
N PRO A 253 8.67 -7.47 -10.00
CA PRO A 253 9.59 -8.02 -11.00
C PRO A 253 9.28 -9.50 -11.31
N GLU A 254 9.01 -10.31 -10.29
CA GLU A 254 8.66 -11.72 -10.41
C GLU A 254 7.37 -11.91 -11.20
N LEU A 255 6.34 -11.11 -10.91
CA LEU A 255 5.05 -11.17 -11.57
C LEU A 255 5.18 -10.88 -13.07
N VAL A 256 5.83 -9.77 -13.42
CA VAL A 256 5.99 -9.34 -14.82
C VAL A 256 6.87 -10.34 -15.58
N ASN A 257 7.99 -10.77 -15.00
CA ASN A 257 8.91 -11.71 -15.65
C ASN A 257 8.26 -13.09 -15.84
N LEU A 258 7.53 -13.59 -14.85
CA LEU A 258 6.84 -14.87 -14.96
C LEU A 258 5.70 -14.82 -15.98
N ALA A 259 4.91 -13.74 -15.99
CA ALA A 259 3.84 -13.56 -16.99
C ALA A 259 4.41 -13.50 -18.41
N ALA A 260 5.50 -12.76 -18.63
CA ALA A 260 6.20 -12.71 -19.92
C ALA A 260 6.70 -14.09 -20.34
N LYS A 261 7.36 -14.82 -19.43
CA LYS A 261 7.87 -16.17 -19.69
C LYS A 261 6.74 -17.16 -20.04
N LEU A 262 5.66 -17.15 -19.27
CA LEU A 262 4.50 -18.02 -19.52
C LEU A 262 3.90 -17.76 -20.90
N GLN A 263 3.84 -16.50 -21.33
CA GLN A 263 3.38 -16.16 -22.68
C GLN A 263 4.33 -16.69 -23.76
N GLU A 264 5.64 -16.44 -23.63
CA GLU A 264 6.65 -16.90 -24.60
C GLU A 264 6.64 -18.42 -24.77
N GLU A 265 6.38 -19.19 -23.69
CA GLU A 265 6.33 -20.65 -23.72
C GLU A 265 5.06 -21.21 -24.37
N ASN A 266 3.95 -20.47 -24.37
CA ASN A 266 2.64 -20.96 -24.82
C ASN A 266 2.18 -20.39 -26.17
N ASP A 267 2.62 -19.17 -26.53
CA ASP A 267 2.16 -18.46 -27.73
C ASP A 267 3.34 -18.22 -28.69
N MET A 268 3.44 -19.00 -29.77
CA MET A 268 4.49 -18.84 -30.78
C MET A 268 4.44 -17.47 -31.44
N GLY A 269 5.54 -16.71 -31.38
CA GLY A 269 5.63 -15.37 -31.96
C GLY A 269 4.95 -14.29 -31.11
N ALA A 270 4.69 -14.56 -29.83
CA ALA A 270 4.14 -13.59 -28.90
C ALA A 270 4.91 -12.26 -28.93
N LYS A 271 4.16 -11.16 -28.92
CA LYS A 271 4.74 -9.84 -28.73
C LYS A 271 5.36 -9.76 -27.32
N ARG A 272 6.47 -9.03 -27.20
CA ARG A 272 7.14 -8.77 -25.92
C ARG A 272 6.43 -7.66 -25.15
N TRP A 273 6.94 -7.35 -23.95
CA TRP A 273 6.53 -6.17 -23.20
C TRP A 273 6.41 -4.94 -24.14
N PRO A 274 5.31 -4.17 -24.07
CA PRO A 274 4.24 -4.24 -23.06
C PRO A 274 3.06 -5.17 -23.43
N HIS A 275 3.12 -5.96 -24.50
CA HIS A 275 1.99 -6.75 -24.99
C HIS A 275 1.90 -8.15 -24.37
N ILE A 276 1.62 -8.21 -23.07
CA ILE A 276 1.38 -9.46 -22.33
C ILE A 276 -0.12 -9.58 -22.03
N GLU A 277 -0.71 -10.75 -22.31
CA GLU A 277 -2.13 -11.02 -22.05
C GLU A 277 -2.43 -11.22 -20.55
N GLU A 278 -3.59 -10.74 -20.09
CA GLU A 278 -4.02 -10.83 -18.68
C GLU A 278 -4.09 -12.27 -18.16
N LYS A 279 -4.34 -13.26 -19.04
CA LYS A 279 -4.40 -14.68 -18.65
C LYS A 279 -3.06 -15.17 -18.07
N TYR A 280 -1.93 -14.65 -18.57
CA TYR A 280 -0.60 -15.02 -18.07
C TYR A 280 -0.24 -14.29 -16.78
N PHE A 281 -0.69 -13.04 -16.61
CA PHE A 281 -0.61 -12.37 -15.33
C PHE A 281 -1.42 -13.08 -14.25
N ALA A 282 -2.62 -13.57 -14.57
CA ALA A 282 -3.43 -14.36 -13.64
C ALA A 282 -2.72 -15.65 -13.19
N GLN A 283 -2.10 -16.38 -14.13
CA GLN A 283 -1.33 -17.60 -13.84
C GLN A 283 -0.08 -17.30 -13.01
N ALA A 284 0.63 -16.22 -13.34
CA ALA A 284 1.79 -15.78 -12.58
C ALA A 284 1.40 -15.37 -11.16
N ALA A 285 0.33 -14.60 -10.99
CA ALA A 285 -0.20 -14.20 -9.69
C ALA A 285 -0.61 -15.41 -8.83
N ASP A 286 -1.27 -16.42 -9.42
CA ASP A 286 -1.61 -17.67 -8.72
C ASP A 286 -0.35 -18.42 -8.25
N SER A 287 0.67 -18.51 -9.12
CA SER A 287 1.96 -19.14 -8.80
C SER A 287 2.70 -18.42 -7.67
N LEU A 288 2.63 -17.09 -7.65
CA LEU A 288 3.25 -16.22 -6.66
C LEU A 288 2.38 -16.00 -5.42
N LYS A 289 1.17 -16.56 -5.38
CA LYS A 289 0.17 -16.40 -4.31
C LYS A 289 -0.27 -14.94 -4.07
N ILE A 290 -0.23 -14.12 -5.12
CA ILE A 290 -0.82 -12.78 -5.10
C ILE A 290 -2.34 -12.95 -5.17
N SER A 291 -3.04 -12.45 -4.16
CA SER A 291 -4.50 -12.54 -4.11
C SER A 291 -5.17 -11.62 -5.13
N ASP A 292 -6.35 -12.01 -5.59
CA ASP A 292 -7.28 -11.08 -6.24
C ASP A 292 -7.92 -10.21 -5.16
N TYR A 293 -7.50 -8.95 -5.11
CA TYR A 293 -7.94 -7.94 -4.14
C TYR A 293 -9.16 -7.13 -4.60
N THR A 294 -9.83 -7.51 -5.70
CA THR A 294 -11.09 -6.85 -6.14
C THR A 294 -12.14 -6.75 -5.05
N PHE A 295 -12.11 -7.64 -4.04
CA PHE A 295 -13.03 -7.57 -2.91
C PHE A 295 -12.91 -6.29 -2.09
N LEU A 296 -11.72 -5.66 -2.04
CA LEU A 296 -11.49 -4.40 -1.34
C LEU A 296 -12.29 -3.25 -1.94
N ARG A 297 -12.63 -3.31 -3.23
CA ARG A 297 -13.51 -2.34 -3.92
C ARG A 297 -14.88 -2.22 -3.26
N TYR A 298 -15.32 -3.28 -2.58
CA TYR A 298 -16.68 -3.40 -2.07
C TYR A 298 -16.73 -3.32 -0.56
N ILE A 299 -15.61 -3.21 0.17
CA ILE A 299 -15.58 -3.20 1.64
C ILE A 299 -14.97 -1.89 2.15
N ARG A 300 -15.65 -1.23 3.09
CA ARG A 300 -15.23 0.03 3.71
C ARG A 300 -15.55 0.07 5.21
N PRO A 301 -14.92 0.95 6.00
CA PRO A 301 -15.45 1.32 7.31
C PRO A 301 -16.90 1.79 7.20
N ALA A 302 -17.71 1.40 8.17
CA ALA A 302 -19.08 1.88 8.30
C ALA A 302 -19.07 3.33 8.81
N VAL A 303 -20.07 4.10 8.36
CA VAL A 303 -20.31 5.47 8.80
C VAL A 303 -21.64 5.55 9.53
N LYS A 304 -21.91 6.67 10.22
CA LYS A 304 -23.13 6.84 11.03
C LYS A 304 -24.40 6.66 10.21
N GLU A 305 -24.37 7.06 8.95
CA GLU A 305 -25.48 6.95 7.99
C GLU A 305 -25.84 5.48 7.67
N ASP A 306 -24.92 4.53 7.89
CA ASP A 306 -25.16 3.12 7.68
C ASP A 306 -25.99 2.47 8.79
N THR A 307 -26.11 3.12 9.96
CA THR A 307 -26.69 2.54 11.19
C THR A 307 -28.04 1.86 10.96
N GLY A 308 -28.96 2.54 10.27
CA GLY A 308 -30.30 1.98 10.00
C GLY A 308 -30.25 0.75 9.08
N LYS A 309 -29.42 0.79 8.03
CA LYS A 309 -29.26 -0.33 7.09
C LYS A 309 -28.54 -1.52 7.73
N ILE A 310 -27.57 -1.28 8.63
CA ILE A 310 -26.89 -2.33 9.39
C ILE A 310 -27.86 -2.99 10.37
N LEU A 311 -28.66 -2.19 11.08
CA LEU A 311 -29.69 -2.72 11.99
C LEU A 311 -30.70 -3.60 11.24
N GLU A 312 -31.16 -3.16 10.07
CA GLU A 312 -32.01 -3.97 9.19
C GLU A 312 -31.33 -5.28 8.78
N LEU A 313 -30.05 -5.22 8.39
CA LEU A 313 -29.26 -6.39 8.05
C LEU A 313 -29.16 -7.37 9.23
N TYR A 314 -28.89 -6.89 10.45
CA TYR A 314 -28.86 -7.71 11.66
C TYR A 314 -30.23 -8.31 12.00
N HIS A 315 -31.29 -7.50 11.95
CA HIS A 315 -32.66 -7.96 12.21
C HIS A 315 -33.13 -9.03 11.21
N SER A 316 -32.65 -8.98 9.96
CA SER A 316 -32.94 -10.01 8.96
C SER A 316 -32.43 -11.41 9.35
N MET A 317 -31.49 -11.48 10.31
CA MET A 317 -30.87 -12.71 10.81
C MET A 317 -31.37 -13.14 12.19
N ILE A 318 -32.36 -12.45 12.78
CA ILE A 318 -33.00 -12.85 14.04
C ILE A 318 -33.56 -14.28 13.93
N GLY A 319 -33.39 -15.06 14.99
CA GLY A 319 -33.75 -16.49 15.02
C GLY A 319 -32.78 -17.39 14.25
N GLY A 320 -31.71 -16.83 13.68
CA GLY A 320 -30.62 -17.58 13.08
C GLY A 320 -29.69 -18.24 14.11
N ALA A 321 -28.73 -19.02 13.60
CA ALA A 321 -27.81 -19.80 14.42
C ALA A 321 -26.83 -18.96 15.28
N ALA A 322 -26.67 -17.68 14.96
CA ALA A 322 -25.89 -16.73 15.77
C ALA A 322 -26.58 -16.30 17.09
N GLY A 323 -27.84 -16.70 17.31
CA GLY A 323 -28.56 -16.39 18.55
C GLY A 323 -28.99 -14.93 18.70
N TRP A 324 -28.99 -14.17 17.61
CA TRP A 324 -29.42 -12.78 17.60
C TRP A 324 -30.93 -12.64 17.83
N ASN A 325 -31.30 -11.55 18.50
CA ASN A 325 -32.66 -11.24 18.90
C ASN A 325 -32.95 -9.74 18.66
N GLU A 326 -34.14 -9.30 19.08
CA GLU A 326 -34.61 -7.92 18.91
C GLU A 326 -33.82 -6.85 19.71
N TYR A 327 -32.97 -7.27 20.64
CA TYR A 327 -32.11 -6.40 21.45
C TYR A 327 -30.63 -6.45 21.04
N TYR A 328 -30.15 -7.59 20.53
CA TYR A 328 -28.74 -7.78 20.16
C TYR A 328 -28.54 -8.53 18.83
N PRO A 329 -27.69 -8.01 17.92
CA PRO A 329 -27.03 -6.69 17.98
C PRO A 329 -28.02 -5.55 17.76
N GLY A 330 -27.93 -4.49 18.58
CA GLY A 330 -28.81 -3.34 18.54
C GLY A 330 -28.11 -2.03 18.15
N ILE A 331 -28.85 -0.91 18.18
CA ILE A 331 -28.30 0.43 17.87
C ILE A 331 -27.10 0.76 18.75
N ASP A 332 -27.20 0.52 20.07
CA ASP A 332 -26.11 0.80 21.00
C ASP A 332 -24.83 0.02 20.67
N THR A 333 -24.98 -1.23 20.18
CA THR A 333 -23.84 -2.04 19.71
C THR A 333 -23.20 -1.45 18.47
N ILE A 334 -24.03 -1.02 17.50
CA ILE A 334 -23.56 -0.39 16.26
C ILE A 334 -22.84 0.92 16.56
N GLU A 335 -23.44 1.79 17.39
CA GLU A 335 -22.83 3.07 17.77
C GLU A 335 -21.52 2.88 18.53
N SER A 336 -21.45 1.86 19.39
CA SER A 336 -20.22 1.47 20.09
C SER A 336 -19.11 1.09 19.10
N ASP A 337 -19.39 0.20 18.14
CA ASP A 337 -18.39 -0.22 17.14
C ASP A 337 -17.98 0.93 16.21
N LEU A 338 -18.94 1.76 15.78
CA LEU A 338 -18.68 2.96 14.98
C LEU A 338 -17.78 3.94 15.71
N SER A 339 -17.98 4.15 17.02
CA SER A 339 -17.16 5.08 17.81
C SER A 339 -15.68 4.68 17.88
N ARG A 340 -15.37 3.39 17.67
CA ARG A 340 -14.00 2.85 17.64
C ARG A 340 -13.44 2.73 16.21
N ASN A 341 -14.22 3.03 15.18
CA ASN A 341 -13.91 2.72 13.77
C ASN A 341 -13.67 1.21 13.52
N GLU A 342 -14.36 0.35 14.27
CA GLU A 342 -14.17 -1.10 14.25
C GLU A 342 -15.36 -1.84 13.63
N LEU A 343 -16.17 -1.16 12.82
CA LEU A 343 -17.27 -1.74 12.05
C LEU A 343 -17.02 -1.55 10.56
N PHE A 344 -17.10 -2.63 9.80
CA PHE A 344 -16.87 -2.62 8.36
C PHE A 344 -18.05 -3.21 7.63
N VAL A 345 -18.35 -2.68 6.46
CA VAL A 345 -19.48 -3.06 5.64
C VAL A 345 -19.06 -3.36 4.21
N MET A 346 -19.81 -4.25 3.56
CA MET A 346 -19.72 -4.49 2.12
C MET A 346 -20.93 -3.93 1.39
N GLU A 347 -20.70 -3.19 0.31
CA GLU A 347 -21.74 -2.66 -0.57
C GLU A 347 -21.61 -3.18 -1.99
N ASN A 348 -22.74 -3.38 -2.67
CA ASN A 348 -22.73 -3.57 -4.12
C ASN A 348 -22.63 -2.22 -4.86
N LYS A 349 -22.58 -2.29 -6.19
CA LYS A 349 -22.49 -1.10 -7.07
C LYS A 349 -23.70 -0.15 -6.94
N ASP A 350 -24.83 -0.65 -6.42
CA ASP A 350 -26.08 0.11 -6.26
C ASP A 350 -26.21 0.70 -4.83
N GLY A 351 -25.20 0.54 -3.97
CA GLY A 351 -25.21 1.06 -2.58
C GLY A 351 -26.05 0.23 -1.59
N GLU A 352 -26.39 -1.01 -1.94
CA GLU A 352 -27.02 -1.98 -1.03
C GLU A 352 -25.97 -2.63 -0.13
N LEU A 353 -26.19 -2.60 1.19
CA LEU A 353 -25.35 -3.34 2.14
C LEU A 353 -25.57 -4.85 2.03
N LEU A 354 -24.51 -5.55 1.65
CA LEU A 354 -24.47 -7.00 1.49
C LEU A 354 -23.94 -7.71 2.73
N ALA A 355 -23.02 -7.08 3.47
CA ALA A 355 -22.35 -7.69 4.59
C ALA A 355 -21.89 -6.68 5.64
N SER A 356 -21.64 -7.15 6.85
CA SER A 356 -20.95 -6.41 7.91
C SER A 356 -20.04 -7.33 8.72
N ILE A 357 -19.00 -6.77 9.33
CA ILE A 357 -18.16 -7.43 10.35
C ILE A 357 -17.63 -6.37 11.31
N SER A 358 -17.44 -6.70 12.59
CA SER A 358 -16.79 -5.81 13.54
C SER A 358 -15.57 -6.45 14.20
N ILE A 359 -14.66 -5.60 14.68
CA ILE A 359 -13.64 -5.96 15.66
C ILE A 359 -14.21 -5.58 17.03
N ASP A 360 -14.41 -6.58 17.89
CA ASP A 360 -15.03 -6.34 19.19
C ASP A 360 -14.01 -5.92 20.25
N ALA A 361 -14.48 -5.17 21.24
CA ALA A 361 -13.70 -4.81 22.41
C ALA A 361 -14.44 -5.32 23.65
N ASP A 362 -14.08 -6.53 24.08
CA ASP A 362 -14.77 -7.25 25.13
C ASP A 362 -13.76 -7.85 26.12
N GLU A 363 -13.64 -7.22 27.29
CA GLU A 363 -12.70 -7.63 28.33
C GLU A 363 -12.95 -9.07 28.83
N ALA A 364 -14.21 -9.53 28.82
CA ALA A 364 -14.53 -10.90 29.22
C ALA A 364 -14.01 -11.91 28.21
N VAL A 365 -14.02 -11.58 26.91
CA VAL A 365 -13.45 -12.40 25.85
C VAL A 365 -11.94 -12.31 25.85
N ASP A 366 -11.37 -11.10 25.92
CA ASP A 366 -9.93 -10.87 25.89
C ASP A 366 -9.20 -11.54 27.06
N SER A 367 -9.87 -11.69 28.21
CA SER A 367 -9.30 -12.32 29.41
C SER A 367 -9.43 -13.85 29.46
N LEU A 368 -10.04 -14.49 28.45
CA LEU A 368 -10.13 -15.95 28.41
C LEU A 368 -8.75 -16.60 28.33
N LYS A 369 -8.50 -17.56 29.22
CA LYS A 369 -7.20 -18.25 29.33
C LYS A 369 -6.92 -19.25 28.22
N CYS A 370 -7.88 -19.51 27.33
CA CYS A 370 -7.73 -20.45 26.22
C CYS A 370 -6.95 -19.87 25.04
N TRP A 371 -6.77 -18.55 24.97
CA TRP A 371 -6.02 -17.91 23.89
C TRP A 371 -4.53 -18.24 23.98
N ASN A 372 -3.91 -18.43 22.82
CA ASN A 372 -2.51 -18.75 22.71
C ASN A 372 -1.64 -17.56 23.12
N GLN A 373 -0.96 -17.70 24.25
CA GLN A 373 -0.12 -16.64 24.82
C GLN A 373 1.04 -16.22 23.91
N THR A 374 1.49 -17.07 22.98
CA THR A 374 2.56 -16.72 22.04
C THR A 374 2.07 -15.83 20.91
N LEU A 375 0.76 -15.78 20.67
CA LEU A 375 0.12 -15.01 19.61
C LEU A 375 -0.52 -13.71 20.12
N LEU A 376 -0.21 -13.28 21.34
CA LEU A 376 -0.65 -11.97 21.84
C LEU A 376 0.20 -10.82 21.27
N PRO A 377 -0.38 -9.64 20.99
CA PRO A 377 -1.79 -9.29 21.21
C PRO A 377 -2.74 -9.83 20.12
N GLY A 378 -3.88 -10.39 20.53
CA GLY A 378 -4.98 -10.80 19.65
C GLY A 378 -6.14 -9.80 19.64
N ALA A 379 -7.19 -10.08 18.86
CA ALA A 379 -8.46 -9.36 18.87
C ALA A 379 -9.62 -10.24 18.39
N GLU A 380 -10.84 -9.97 18.85
CA GLU A 380 -12.04 -10.69 18.42
C GLU A 380 -12.62 -10.10 17.13
N LEU A 381 -12.97 -10.97 16.17
CA LEU A 381 -13.93 -10.63 15.12
C LEU A 381 -15.33 -11.08 15.51
N ALA A 382 -16.25 -10.12 15.57
CA ALA A 382 -17.63 -10.33 15.92
C ALA A 382 -18.58 -9.87 14.81
N ARG A 383 -19.87 -10.17 15.01
CA ARG A 383 -20.99 -9.65 14.22
C ARG A 383 -20.84 -9.78 12.69
N LEU A 384 -20.18 -10.84 12.24
CA LEU A 384 -20.10 -11.20 10.82
C LEU A 384 -21.50 -11.53 10.30
N CYS A 385 -22.07 -10.65 9.49
CA CYS A 385 -23.38 -10.80 8.90
C CYS A 385 -23.28 -10.77 7.37
N ILE A 386 -23.88 -11.75 6.69
CA ILE A 386 -24.05 -11.74 5.24
C ILE A 386 -25.54 -11.81 4.93
N ARG A 387 -26.03 -10.85 4.13
CA ARG A 387 -27.39 -10.83 3.59
C ARG A 387 -27.73 -12.18 2.94
N LYS A 388 -28.91 -12.74 3.24
CA LYS A 388 -29.27 -14.14 2.95
C LYS A 388 -29.09 -14.51 1.47
N GLU A 389 -29.48 -13.63 0.56
CA GLU A 389 -29.43 -13.82 -0.90
C GLU A 389 -27.98 -13.86 -1.46
N TYR A 390 -27.02 -13.48 -0.62
CA TYR A 390 -25.60 -13.40 -0.96
C TYR A 390 -24.73 -14.37 -0.17
N GLN A 391 -25.33 -15.24 0.66
CA GLN A 391 -24.62 -16.33 1.31
C GLN A 391 -24.09 -17.35 0.29
N ASN A 392 -23.05 -18.08 0.66
CA ASN A 392 -22.33 -19.04 -0.19
C ASN A 392 -21.62 -18.42 -1.42
N LYS A 393 -21.55 -17.09 -1.54
CA LYS A 393 -20.81 -16.38 -2.60
C LYS A 393 -19.42 -15.89 -2.15
N LYS A 394 -18.83 -16.55 -1.15
CA LYS A 394 -17.50 -16.23 -0.58
C LYS A 394 -17.37 -14.86 0.11
N LEU A 395 -18.46 -14.11 0.30
CA LEU A 395 -18.43 -12.78 0.94
C LEU A 395 -17.92 -12.81 2.39
N ALA A 396 -18.27 -13.84 3.17
CA ALA A 396 -17.74 -14.03 4.52
C ALA A 396 -16.22 -14.09 4.54
N ARG A 397 -15.62 -14.85 3.61
CA ARG A 397 -14.17 -14.95 3.48
C ARG A 397 -13.54 -13.59 3.12
N MET A 398 -14.19 -12.81 2.25
CA MET A 398 -13.73 -11.47 1.87
C MET A 398 -13.78 -10.50 3.07
N MET A 399 -14.89 -10.48 3.82
CA MET A 399 -15.05 -9.65 5.03
C MET A 399 -14.00 -10.00 6.09
N MET A 400 -13.78 -11.29 6.35
CA MET A 400 -12.76 -11.73 7.30
C MET A 400 -11.36 -11.39 6.84
N ALA A 401 -11.05 -11.56 5.55
CA ALA A 401 -9.74 -11.17 5.01
C ALA A 401 -9.47 -9.67 5.17
N TYR A 402 -10.49 -8.83 4.92
CA TYR A 402 -10.43 -7.39 5.17
C TYR A 402 -10.15 -7.09 6.65
N ALA A 403 -10.94 -7.65 7.56
CA ALA A 403 -10.80 -7.38 8.99
C ALA A 403 -9.47 -7.90 9.56
N MET A 404 -9.01 -9.09 9.16
CA MET A 404 -7.67 -9.59 9.51
C MET A 404 -6.56 -8.66 9.05
N ASN A 405 -6.70 -8.03 7.88
CA ASN A 405 -5.75 -7.05 7.41
C ASN A 405 -5.74 -5.78 8.27
N VAL A 406 -6.93 -5.30 8.69
CA VAL A 406 -7.02 -4.21 9.67
C VAL A 406 -6.30 -4.58 10.97
N LEU A 407 -6.52 -5.80 11.48
CA LEU A 407 -5.84 -6.29 12.69
C LEU A 407 -4.31 -6.34 12.55
N ARG A 408 -3.77 -6.76 11.40
CA ARG A 408 -2.31 -6.70 11.14
C ARG A 408 -1.77 -5.28 11.24
N LYS A 409 -2.47 -4.30 10.64
CA LYS A 409 -2.11 -2.87 10.71
C LYS A 409 -2.18 -2.33 12.14
N GLN A 410 -3.06 -2.86 12.97
CA GLN A 410 -3.16 -2.56 14.41
C GLN A 410 -2.09 -3.29 15.26
N GLY A 411 -1.17 -4.02 14.64
CA GLY A 411 -0.09 -4.74 15.33
C GLY A 411 -0.54 -6.02 16.06
N LYS A 412 -1.73 -6.54 15.73
CA LYS A 412 -2.22 -7.81 16.28
C LYS A 412 -1.52 -9.00 15.62
N ARG A 413 -1.35 -10.08 16.39
CA ARG A 413 -0.67 -11.31 15.97
C ARG A 413 -1.62 -12.49 15.78
N SER A 414 -2.81 -12.44 16.37
CA SER A 414 -3.89 -13.40 16.12
C SER A 414 -5.25 -12.73 16.04
N VAL A 415 -6.20 -13.51 15.54
CA VAL A 415 -7.62 -13.21 15.50
C VAL A 415 -8.40 -14.33 16.18
N HIS A 416 -9.30 -13.95 17.08
CA HIS A 416 -10.14 -14.86 17.84
C HIS A 416 -11.59 -14.73 17.41
N ILE A 417 -12.36 -15.82 17.49
CA ILE A 417 -13.80 -15.84 17.24
C ILE A 417 -14.46 -16.77 18.26
N LEU A 418 -15.57 -16.31 18.82
CA LEU A 418 -16.50 -17.15 19.58
C LEU A 418 -17.56 -17.75 18.67
N VAL A 419 -17.62 -19.09 18.62
CA VAL A 419 -18.62 -19.82 17.84
C VAL A 419 -19.57 -20.50 18.79
N ARG A 420 -20.87 -20.19 18.70
CA ARG A 420 -21.88 -20.82 19.57
C ARG A 420 -21.84 -22.33 19.43
N GLU A 421 -21.90 -23.04 20.56
CA GLU A 421 -21.98 -24.50 20.59
C GLU A 421 -23.16 -24.99 19.72
N GLY A 422 -22.89 -25.96 18.83
CA GLY A 422 -23.86 -26.50 17.86
C GLY A 422 -23.94 -25.76 16.51
N HIS A 423 -23.21 -24.66 16.31
CA HIS A 423 -23.18 -23.95 15.02
C HIS A 423 -22.20 -24.58 14.01
N GLU A 424 -22.45 -25.82 13.61
CA GLU A 424 -21.56 -26.66 12.77
C GLU A 424 -21.16 -26.04 11.41
N VAL A 425 -22.02 -25.21 10.83
CA VAL A 425 -21.73 -24.53 9.55
C VAL A 425 -20.62 -23.47 9.73
N ALA A 426 -20.70 -22.66 10.79
CA ALA A 426 -19.70 -21.64 11.08
C ALA A 426 -18.36 -22.28 11.49
N MET A 427 -18.41 -23.30 12.36
CA MET A 427 -17.24 -24.09 12.75
C MET A 427 -16.46 -24.61 11.53
N ARG A 428 -17.14 -25.30 10.60
CA ARG A 428 -16.50 -25.82 9.39
C ARG A 428 -15.95 -24.72 8.50
N ALA A 429 -16.65 -23.60 8.37
CA ALA A 429 -16.20 -22.46 7.58
C ALA A 429 -14.91 -21.86 8.17
N TYR A 430 -14.84 -21.64 9.48
CA TYR A 430 -13.66 -21.07 10.13
C TYR A 430 -12.48 -22.04 10.14
N MET A 431 -12.70 -23.34 10.33
CA MET A 431 -11.63 -24.34 10.18
C MET A 431 -11.02 -24.32 8.77
N HIS A 432 -11.84 -24.19 7.73
CA HIS A 432 -11.34 -24.05 6.35
C HIS A 432 -10.58 -22.75 6.12
N LEU A 433 -10.84 -21.72 6.94
CA LEU A 433 -10.10 -20.47 6.97
C LEU A 433 -8.87 -20.54 7.88
N GLY A 434 -8.48 -21.72 8.38
CA GLY A 434 -7.27 -21.91 9.18
C GLY A 434 -7.41 -21.51 10.65
N TYR A 435 -8.63 -21.40 11.18
CA TYR A 435 -8.85 -21.28 12.61
C TYR A 435 -8.74 -22.65 13.29
N GLU A 436 -8.07 -22.66 14.44
CA GLU A 436 -7.96 -23.81 15.30
C GLU A 436 -8.87 -23.64 16.52
N LYS A 437 -9.45 -24.76 17.00
CA LYS A 437 -10.16 -24.76 18.28
C LYS A 437 -9.13 -24.72 19.41
N VAL A 438 -9.15 -23.66 20.20
CA VAL A 438 -8.21 -23.45 21.32
C VAL A 438 -8.87 -23.58 22.70
N GLY A 439 -10.20 -23.61 22.77
CA GLY A 439 -10.91 -23.86 24.01
C GLY A 439 -12.42 -23.81 23.88
N GLU A 440 -13.07 -23.78 25.03
CA GLU A 440 -14.50 -23.58 25.20
C GLU A 440 -14.72 -22.62 26.38
N CYS A 441 -15.74 -21.79 26.31
CA CYS A 441 -16.11 -20.89 27.40
C CYS A 441 -17.63 -20.81 27.58
N SER A 442 -18.05 -20.24 28.71
CA SER A 442 -19.44 -19.87 28.96
C SER A 442 -19.48 -18.38 29.26
N LEU A 443 -20.08 -17.61 28.37
CA LEU A 443 -20.27 -16.17 28.45
C LEU A 443 -21.70 -15.86 28.00
N TYR A 444 -22.30 -14.78 28.51
CA TYR A 444 -23.62 -14.32 28.05
C TYR A 444 -24.72 -15.40 28.10
N ASP A 445 -24.69 -16.24 29.15
CA ASP A 445 -25.60 -17.39 29.33
C ASP A 445 -25.59 -18.41 28.17
N MET A 446 -24.52 -18.41 27.37
CA MET A 446 -24.30 -19.30 26.24
C MET A 446 -22.96 -20.02 26.36
N ARG A 447 -22.87 -21.17 25.68
CA ARG A 447 -21.62 -21.89 25.50
C ARG A 447 -21.03 -21.61 24.14
N PHE A 448 -19.72 -21.36 24.12
CA PHE A 448 -18.97 -21.05 22.92
C PHE A 448 -17.77 -21.97 22.78
N VAL A 449 -17.47 -22.32 21.54
CA VAL A 449 -16.19 -22.85 21.11
C VAL A 449 -15.30 -21.66 20.77
N CYS A 450 -14.14 -21.58 21.43
CA CYS A 450 -13.15 -20.54 21.19
C CYS A 450 -12.25 -20.99 20.03
N MET A 451 -12.22 -20.20 18.96
CA MET A 451 -11.39 -20.45 17.80
C MET A 451 -10.37 -19.32 17.60
N GLU A 452 -9.13 -19.67 17.26
CA GLU A 452 -8.04 -18.70 17.06
C GLU A 452 -7.25 -19.02 15.79
N ARG A 453 -6.76 -17.98 15.14
CA ARG A 453 -5.87 -18.06 13.98
C ARG A 453 -4.76 -17.02 14.09
N ALA A 454 -3.53 -17.41 13.76
CA ALA A 454 -2.41 -16.47 13.59
C ALA A 454 -2.60 -15.60 12.33
N LEU A 455 -2.24 -14.32 12.44
CA LEU A 455 -2.34 -13.34 11.37
C LEU A 455 -1.15 -13.36 10.40
#